data_AF-E3N549-F1
#
_entry.id   AF-E3N549-F1
#
_cell.length_a   1.000
_cell.length_b   1.000
_cell.length_c   1.000
_cell.angle_alpha   90.00
_cell.angle_beta   90.00
_cell.angle_gamma   90.00
#
_symmetry.space_group_name_H-M   'P 1'
#
loop_
_entity.id
_entity.type
_entity.pdbx_description
1 polymer ?
#
loop_
_entity_poly.entity_id
_entity_poly.type
_entity_poly.pdbx_seq_one_letter_code
_entity_poly.pdbx_strand_id
1 'polypeptide(L)'
;MDQVILGLFGMILSTWVMYGCLIAWRFEFYKTAAIFIYHIFTLAMYFSYISFCNFLTNLYIRLPSENKPFSGFKLYVFLFGVFHTMVGVATVYITKIWPVCILLLIASFVFCIDAYSCFFTDTYMLCEHRTFKYEMKTELPIDGIICHVVVRRNVEKSKELPEGWQYEDELKLDNKWYQEEIWNVDNV
;
A
#
# COMPACT_ATOMS: atom_id res chain seq x y z
N MET A 1 9.44 -6.16 1.33
CA MET A 1 8.15 -5.59 1.80
C MET A 1 8.30 -4.19 2.41
N ASP A 2 9.46 -3.86 2.97
CA ASP A 2 9.67 -2.61 3.72
C ASP A 2 9.36 -1.34 2.92
N GLN A 3 9.71 -1.28 1.62
CA GLN A 3 9.36 -0.13 0.76
C GLN A 3 7.84 0.06 0.63
N VAL A 4 7.09 -1.04 0.47
CA VAL A 4 5.62 -1.01 0.35
C VAL A 4 5.01 -0.50 1.65
N ILE A 5 5.50 -0.98 2.79
CA ILE A 5 5.07 -0.54 4.12
C ILE A 5 5.39 0.95 4.34
N LEU A 6 6.60 1.39 3.98
CA LEU A 6 7.01 2.79 4.07
C LEU A 6 6.11 3.69 3.21
N GLY A 7 5.81 3.26 1.97
CA GLY A 7 4.86 3.94 1.09
C GLY A 7 3.47 4.06 1.71
N LEU A 8 2.94 2.99 2.30
CA LEU A 8 1.65 3.03 3.00
C LEU A 8 1.64 4.00 4.17
N PHE A 9 2.67 4.01 5.02
CA PHE A 9 2.80 4.97 6.11
C PHE A 9 2.86 6.42 5.60
N GLY A 10 3.63 6.66 4.53
CA GLY A 10 3.71 7.97 3.89
C GLY A 10 2.36 8.44 3.34
N MET A 11 1.57 7.53 2.74
CA MET A 11 0.23 7.83 2.24
C MET A 11 -0.76 8.14 3.38
N ILE A 12 -0.73 7.40 4.48
CA ILE A 12 -1.54 7.66 5.68
C ILE A 12 -1.20 9.05 6.23
N LEU A 13 0.08 9.31 6.52
CA LEU A 13 0.52 10.58 7.08
C LEU A 13 0.11 11.75 6.19
N SER A 14 0.35 11.64 4.88
CA SER A 14 0.01 12.69 3.92
C SER A 14 -1.48 12.97 3.89
N THR A 15 -2.30 11.91 3.90
CA THR A 15 -3.76 12.04 3.89
C THR A 15 -4.27 12.78 5.13
N TRP A 16 -3.77 12.44 6.32
CA TRP A 16 -4.17 13.11 7.56
C TRP A 16 -3.70 14.56 7.64
N VAL A 17 -2.50 14.88 7.15
CA VAL A 17 -2.02 16.26 7.10
C VAL A 17 -2.82 17.08 6.09
N MET A 18 -3.11 16.54 4.90
CA MET A 18 -3.97 17.21 3.91
C MET A 18 -5.38 17.44 4.47
N TYR A 19 -5.96 16.46 5.15
CA TYR A 19 -7.25 16.58 5.83
C TYR A 19 -7.20 17.71 6.88
N GLY A 20 -6.19 17.72 7.75
CA GLY A 20 -6.00 18.79 8.74
C GLY A 20 -5.85 20.18 8.11
N CYS A 21 -5.12 20.28 6.99
CA CYS A 21 -4.96 21.54 6.25
C CYS A 21 -6.28 22.04 5.66
N LEU A 22 -7.14 21.16 5.16
CA LEU A 22 -8.48 21.53 4.68
C LEU A 22 -9.35 22.09 5.80
N ILE A 23 -9.32 21.47 6.98
CA ILE A 23 -10.02 21.96 8.17
C ILE A 23 -9.45 23.31 8.61
N ALA A 24 -8.12 23.43 8.75
CA ALA A 24 -7.47 24.69 9.14
C ALA A 24 -7.80 25.83 8.16
N TRP A 25 -7.74 25.57 6.85
CA TRP A 25 -8.11 26.51 5.80
C TRP A 25 -9.58 26.94 5.92
N ARG A 26 -10.49 26.01 6.21
CA ARG A 26 -11.92 26.29 6.35
C ARG A 26 -12.23 27.24 7.50
N PHE A 27 -11.51 27.10 8.62
CA PHE A 27 -11.65 27.93 9.82
C PHE A 27 -10.69 29.12 9.83
N GLU A 28 -10.04 29.40 8.69
CA GLU A 28 -9.11 30.53 8.49
C GLU A 28 -7.87 30.53 9.41
N PHE A 29 -7.56 29.39 10.04
CA PHE A 29 -6.36 29.22 10.85
C PHE A 29 -5.13 29.09 9.96
N TYR A 30 -4.20 30.05 10.09
CA TYR A 30 -2.91 30.05 9.38
C TYR A 30 -3.05 29.73 7.88
N LYS A 31 -4.06 30.33 7.23
CA LYS A 31 -4.55 29.95 5.88
C LYS A 31 -3.44 29.77 4.84
N THR A 32 -2.49 30.70 4.75
CA THR A 32 -1.38 30.63 3.79
C THR A 32 -0.46 29.44 4.08
N ALA A 33 -0.13 29.19 5.34
CA ALA A 33 0.68 28.04 5.73
C ALA A 33 -0.05 26.72 5.48
N ALA A 34 -1.35 26.65 5.79
CA ALA A 34 -2.18 25.47 5.53
C ALA A 34 -2.20 25.11 4.03
N ILE A 35 -2.33 26.10 3.14
CA ILE A 35 -2.27 25.88 1.68
C ILE A 35 -0.90 25.36 1.26
N PHE A 36 0.18 25.96 1.77
CA PHE A 36 1.54 25.54 1.41
C PHE A 36 1.84 24.10 1.87
N ILE A 37 1.50 23.79 3.13
CA ILE A 37 1.65 22.45 3.71
C ILE A 37 0.81 21.43 2.93
N TYR A 38 -0.43 21.77 2.55
CA TYR A 38 -1.27 20.89 1.74
C TYR A 38 -0.58 20.45 0.44
N HIS A 39 0.05 21.38 -0.27
CA HIS A 39 0.75 21.07 -1.52
C HIS A 39 2.02 20.24 -1.31
N ILE A 40 2.79 20.52 -0.26
CA ILE A 40 3.94 19.68 0.13
C ILE A 40 3.50 18.24 0.37
N PHE A 41 2.41 18.05 1.11
CA PHE A 41 1.93 16.71 1.42
C PHE A 41 1.19 16.05 0.25
N THR A 42 0.70 16.82 -0.72
CA THR A 42 0.24 16.28 -2.01
C THR A 42 1.42 15.68 -2.80
N LEU A 43 2.58 16.34 -2.82
CA LEU A 43 3.80 15.80 -3.41
C LEU A 43 4.30 14.58 -2.64
N ALA A 44 4.32 14.65 -1.30
CA ALA A 44 4.70 13.51 -0.45
C ALA A 44 3.79 12.30 -0.67
N MET A 45 2.48 12.53 -0.86
CA MET A 45 1.51 11.49 -1.22
C MET A 45 1.89 10.80 -2.54
N TYR A 46 2.27 11.57 -3.56
CA TYR A 46 2.70 11.01 -4.85
C TYR A 46 3.97 10.16 -4.74
N PHE A 47 5.00 10.64 -4.03
CA PHE A 47 6.22 9.85 -3.79
C PHE A 47 5.95 8.59 -2.97
N SER A 48 5.06 8.67 -1.99
CA SER A 48 4.65 7.53 -1.16
C SER A 48 3.89 6.50 -1.99
N TYR A 49 3.04 6.96 -2.91
CA TYR A 49 2.30 6.09 -3.84
C TYR A 49 3.25 5.37 -4.82
N ILE A 50 4.22 6.07 -5.40
CA ILE A 50 5.29 5.46 -6.22
C ILE A 50 6.00 4.35 -5.44
N SER A 51 6.36 4.64 -4.18
CA SER A 51 7.04 3.66 -3.31
C SER A 51 6.15 2.45 -3.02
N PHE A 52 4.86 2.68 -2.72
CA PHE A 52 3.86 1.62 -2.49
C PHE A 52 3.65 0.71 -3.69
N CYS A 53 3.49 1.30 -4.88
CA CYS A 53 3.32 0.55 -6.13
C CYS A 53 4.58 -0.17 -6.56
N ASN A 54 5.71 0.05 -5.88
CA ASN A 54 7.01 -0.42 -6.31
C ASN A 54 7.30 -0.04 -7.78
N PHE A 55 6.90 1.19 -8.13
CA PHE A 55 7.06 1.76 -9.46
C PHE A 55 8.55 1.77 -9.82
N LEU A 56 8.89 1.39 -11.05
CA LEU A 56 10.24 1.02 -11.54
C LEU A 56 10.65 -0.44 -11.33
N THR A 57 9.73 -1.31 -10.91
CA THR A 57 9.96 -2.75 -10.92
C THR A 57 8.79 -3.47 -11.58
N ASN A 58 9.05 -4.63 -12.17
CA ASN A 58 8.02 -5.54 -12.64
C ASN A 58 7.44 -6.40 -11.50
N LEU A 59 7.62 -5.99 -10.24
CA LEU A 59 7.33 -6.82 -9.07
C LEU A 59 6.29 -6.16 -8.16
N TYR A 60 5.27 -6.93 -7.76
CA TYR A 60 4.34 -6.54 -6.73
C TYR A 60 4.18 -7.61 -5.66
N ILE A 61 3.69 -7.17 -4.50
CA ILE A 61 3.40 -8.04 -3.37
C ILE A 61 1.92 -8.41 -3.40
N ARG A 62 1.64 -9.70 -3.25
CA ARG A 62 0.28 -10.23 -3.12
C ARG A 62 0.13 -10.95 -1.79
N LEU A 63 -0.83 -10.51 -0.99
CA LEU A 63 -1.18 -11.21 0.24
C LEU A 63 -1.92 -12.53 -0.07
N PRO A 64 -1.70 -13.59 0.74
CA PRO A 64 -2.52 -14.79 0.72
C PRO A 64 -4.00 -14.45 0.86
N SER A 65 -4.86 -15.29 0.31
CA SER A 65 -6.29 -15.02 0.23
C SER A 65 -6.91 -14.69 1.58
N GLU A 66 -6.52 -15.44 2.61
CA GLU A 66 -6.91 -15.39 4.01
C GLU A 66 -6.36 -14.17 4.76
N ASN A 67 -5.32 -13.53 4.24
CA ASN A 67 -4.68 -12.35 4.85
C ASN A 67 -5.10 -11.04 4.19
N LYS A 68 -5.88 -11.09 3.09
CA LYS A 68 -6.47 -9.89 2.49
C LYS A 68 -7.43 -9.18 3.47
N PRO A 69 -7.53 -7.85 3.44
CA PRO A 69 -8.39 -7.10 4.36
C PRO A 69 -9.85 -7.55 4.37
N PHE A 70 -10.38 -7.91 3.20
CA PHE A 70 -11.79 -8.23 3.02
C PHE A 70 -12.07 -9.74 2.91
N SER A 71 -11.11 -10.61 3.27
CA SER A 71 -11.36 -12.04 3.36
C SER A 71 -11.97 -12.41 4.71
N GLY A 72 -13.29 -12.44 4.75
CA GLY A 72 -14.06 -12.70 5.96
C GLY A 72 -14.04 -11.53 6.95
N PHE A 73 -14.40 -11.80 8.19
CA PHE A 73 -14.43 -10.78 9.24
C PHE A 73 -13.04 -10.57 9.85
N LYS A 74 -12.55 -9.33 9.81
CA LYS A 74 -11.28 -8.90 10.40
C LYS A 74 -11.53 -7.77 11.38
N LEU A 75 -11.17 -7.98 12.65
CA LEU A 75 -11.41 -7.00 13.72
C LEU A 75 -10.76 -5.63 13.42
N TYR A 76 -9.53 -5.61 12.91
CA TYR A 76 -8.84 -4.35 12.60
C TYR A 76 -9.56 -3.55 11.50
N VAL A 77 -10.12 -4.21 10.48
CA VAL A 77 -10.92 -3.54 9.43
C VAL A 77 -12.16 -2.91 10.02
N PHE A 78 -12.84 -3.64 10.91
CA PHE A 78 -14.00 -3.10 11.63
C PHE A 78 -13.63 -1.88 12.48
N LEU A 79 -12.56 -1.97 13.28
CA LEU A 79 -12.10 -0.87 14.15
C LEU A 79 -11.69 0.37 13.34
N PHE A 80 -10.92 0.20 12.26
CA PHE A 80 -10.59 1.31 11.37
C PHE A 80 -11.85 1.88 10.72
N GLY A 81 -12.80 1.05 10.31
CA GLY A 81 -14.07 1.49 9.73
C GLY A 81 -14.88 2.36 10.70
N VAL A 82 -15.03 1.91 11.96
CA VAL A 82 -15.69 2.69 13.02
C VAL A 82 -15.00 4.02 13.25
N PHE A 83 -13.68 4.03 13.39
CA PHE A 83 -12.91 5.25 13.58
C PHE A 83 -13.09 6.25 12.44
N HIS A 84 -12.90 5.84 11.18
CA HIS A 84 -13.04 6.75 10.03
C HIS A 84 -14.49 7.22 9.86
N THR A 85 -15.49 6.38 10.18
CA THR A 85 -16.90 6.78 10.17
C THR A 85 -17.18 7.86 11.20
N MET A 86 -16.69 7.71 12.44
CA MET A 86 -16.87 8.72 13.48
C MET A 86 -16.26 10.07 13.09
N VAL A 87 -15.03 10.05 12.55
CA VAL A 87 -14.36 11.27 12.05
C VAL A 87 -15.14 11.86 10.88
N GLY A 88 -15.65 11.04 9.96
CA GLY A 88 -16.47 11.49 8.83
C GLY A 88 -17.77 12.16 9.26
N VAL A 89 -18.49 11.59 10.23
CA VAL A 89 -19.71 12.20 10.80
C VAL A 89 -19.40 13.56 11.43
N ALA A 90 -18.34 13.64 12.22
CA ALA A 90 -17.90 14.91 12.80
C ALA A 90 -17.56 15.93 11.70
N THR A 91 -16.86 15.51 10.64
CA THR A 91 -16.50 16.36 9.50
C THR A 91 -17.73 16.97 8.81
N VAL A 92 -18.73 16.14 8.49
CA VAL A 92 -19.97 16.59 7.84
C VAL A 92 -20.69 17.62 8.69
N TYR A 93 -20.65 17.47 10.02
CA TYR A 93 -21.29 18.41 10.94
C TYR A 93 -20.56 19.76 11.00
N ILE A 94 -19.23 19.77 10.98
CA ILE A 94 -18.44 20.99 11.24
C ILE A 94 -18.06 21.77 9.97
N THR A 95 -18.09 21.17 8.78
CA THR A 95 -17.58 21.82 7.57
C THR A 95 -18.41 21.59 6.31
N LYS A 96 -18.51 22.64 5.47
CA LYS A 96 -19.17 22.57 4.15
C LYS A 96 -18.30 21.92 3.06
N ILE A 97 -16.98 21.80 3.29
CA ILE A 97 -16.06 21.11 2.38
C ILE A 97 -15.94 19.61 2.68
N TRP A 98 -16.93 19.05 3.39
CA TRP A 98 -16.95 17.66 3.77
C TRP A 98 -16.79 16.67 2.60
N PRO A 99 -17.25 16.91 1.34
CA PRO A 99 -17.10 15.90 0.30
C PRO A 99 -15.64 15.54 0.03
N VAL A 100 -14.76 16.56 -0.06
CA VAL A 100 -13.31 16.35 -0.26
C VAL A 100 -12.68 15.68 0.96
N CYS A 101 -13.12 16.06 2.16
CA CYS A 101 -12.62 15.48 3.40
C CYS A 101 -13.01 13.99 3.55
N ILE A 102 -14.23 13.61 3.14
CA ILE A 102 -14.69 12.22 3.11
C ILE A 102 -13.88 11.40 2.11
N LEU A 103 -13.53 11.94 0.93
CA LEU A 103 -12.67 11.23 -0.02
C LEU A 103 -11.29 10.92 0.59
N LEU A 104 -10.69 11.89 1.29
CA LEU A 104 -9.44 11.67 2.02
C LEU A 104 -9.60 10.62 3.12
N LEU A 105 -10.70 10.64 3.88
CA LEU A 105 -10.96 9.65 4.93
C LEU A 105 -11.15 8.24 4.37
N ILE A 106 -11.83 8.09 3.24
CA ILE A 106 -11.97 6.79 2.55
C ILE A 106 -10.60 6.29 2.07
N ALA A 107 -9.79 7.16 1.47
CA ALA A 107 -8.43 6.82 1.06
C ALA A 107 -7.58 6.38 2.26
N SER A 108 -7.60 7.16 3.35
CA SER A 108 -6.92 6.81 4.61
C SER A 108 -7.38 5.47 5.16
N PHE A 109 -8.68 5.16 5.10
CA PHE A 109 -9.20 3.88 5.57
C PHE A 109 -8.56 2.73 4.81
N VAL A 110 -8.51 2.81 3.47
CA VAL A 110 -7.87 1.80 2.62
C VAL A 110 -6.38 1.68 2.94
N PHE A 111 -5.66 2.80 3.06
CA PHE A 111 -4.24 2.75 3.39
C PHE A 111 -3.96 2.16 4.77
N CYS A 112 -4.80 2.44 5.77
CA CYS A 112 -4.65 1.87 7.12
C CYS A 112 -4.86 0.36 7.15
N ILE A 113 -5.90 -0.16 6.46
CA ILE A 113 -6.14 -1.61 6.43
C ILE A 113 -5.06 -2.35 5.62
N ASP A 114 -4.56 -1.74 4.55
CA ASP A 114 -3.47 -2.30 3.75
C ASP A 114 -2.16 -2.28 4.52
N ALA A 115 -1.83 -1.17 5.20
CA ALA A 115 -0.67 -1.06 6.08
C ALA A 115 -0.69 -2.11 7.18
N TYR A 116 -1.84 -2.27 7.85
CA TYR A 116 -2.01 -3.29 8.88
C TYR A 116 -1.79 -4.69 8.30
N SER A 117 -2.40 -4.99 7.16
CA SER A 117 -2.27 -6.30 6.52
C SER A 117 -0.83 -6.61 6.11
N CYS A 118 -0.12 -5.64 5.52
CA CYS A 118 1.30 -5.80 5.16
C CYS A 118 2.21 -5.92 6.38
N PHE A 119 1.92 -5.20 7.46
CA PHE A 119 2.76 -5.22 8.66
C PHE A 119 2.65 -6.54 9.42
N PHE A 120 1.42 -7.06 9.55
CA PHE A 120 1.10 -8.22 10.38
C PHE A 120 0.91 -9.53 9.61
N THR A 121 1.17 -9.56 8.29
CA THR A 121 1.15 -10.83 7.55
C THR A 121 2.38 -11.67 7.85
N ASP A 122 2.20 -12.97 8.07
CA ASP A 122 3.31 -13.92 8.24
C ASP A 122 3.99 -14.22 6.91
N THR A 123 3.23 -14.13 5.81
CA THR A 123 3.65 -14.59 4.50
C THR A 123 3.09 -13.69 3.40
N TYR A 124 3.77 -13.67 2.26
CA TYR A 124 3.29 -13.02 1.05
C TYR A 124 3.82 -13.73 -0.19
N MET A 125 3.17 -13.50 -1.33
CA MET A 125 3.66 -13.94 -2.63
C MET A 125 4.31 -12.75 -3.31
N LEU A 126 5.52 -12.95 -3.82
CA LEU A 126 6.14 -12.00 -4.74
C LEU A 126 5.70 -12.37 -6.17
N CYS A 127 5.12 -11.40 -6.85
CA CYS A 127 4.51 -11.60 -8.15
C CYS A 127 5.07 -10.66 -9.22
N GLU A 128 5.08 -11.14 -10.45
CA GLU A 128 5.38 -10.35 -11.64
C GLU A 128 4.14 -9.56 -12.10
N HIS A 129 4.31 -8.27 -12.41
CA HIS A 129 3.32 -7.45 -13.08
C HIS A 129 3.08 -7.96 -14.50
N ARG A 130 1.83 -8.31 -14.81
CA ARG A 130 1.40 -8.69 -16.16
C ARG A 130 0.35 -7.74 -16.70
N THR A 131 0.40 -7.51 -18.01
CA THR A 131 -0.55 -6.60 -18.68
C THR A 131 -1.87 -7.29 -18.90
N PHE A 132 -1.86 -8.59 -19.24
CA PHE A 132 -3.06 -9.32 -19.62
C PHE A 132 -3.35 -10.51 -18.70
N LYS A 133 -4.64 -10.75 -18.45
CA LYS A 133 -5.11 -11.85 -17.60
C LYS A 133 -4.80 -13.23 -18.18
N TYR A 134 -4.72 -13.38 -19.50
CA TYR A 134 -4.41 -14.67 -20.11
C TYR A 134 -2.97 -15.09 -19.82
N GLU A 135 -2.04 -14.12 -19.77
CA GLU A 135 -0.61 -14.34 -19.48
C GLU A 135 -0.44 -15.03 -18.13
N MET A 136 -1.27 -14.69 -17.13
CA MET A 136 -1.30 -15.34 -15.82
C MET A 136 -1.52 -16.87 -15.90
N LYS A 137 -2.11 -17.39 -16.97
CA LYS A 137 -2.37 -18.81 -17.17
C LYS A 137 -1.44 -19.47 -18.19
N THR A 138 -0.93 -18.70 -19.14
CA THR A 138 -0.18 -19.23 -20.29
C THR A 138 1.32 -19.08 -20.14
N GLU A 139 1.79 -18.17 -19.28
CA GLU A 139 3.21 -17.84 -19.14
C GLU A 139 3.73 -18.21 -17.75
N LEU A 140 4.96 -18.73 -17.71
CA LEU A 140 5.65 -19.03 -16.46
C LEU A 140 6.28 -17.75 -15.88
N PRO A 141 6.16 -17.49 -14.56
CA PRO A 141 5.47 -18.33 -13.57
C PRO A 141 3.93 -18.27 -13.67
N ILE A 142 3.26 -19.41 -13.47
CA ILE A 142 1.79 -19.46 -13.42
C ILE A 142 1.28 -18.56 -12.28
N ASP A 143 0.18 -17.87 -12.53
CA ASP A 143 -0.39 -16.83 -11.67
C ASP A 143 0.56 -15.66 -11.36
N GLY A 144 1.64 -15.53 -12.14
CA GLY A 144 2.68 -14.54 -11.94
C GLY A 144 3.48 -14.74 -10.65
N ILE A 145 3.32 -15.87 -9.92
CA ILE A 145 3.92 -16.07 -8.60
C ILE A 145 5.37 -16.53 -8.78
N ILE A 146 6.32 -15.65 -8.47
CA ILE A 146 7.76 -15.94 -8.57
C ILE A 146 8.20 -16.77 -7.37
N CYS A 147 7.81 -16.37 -6.16
CA CYS A 147 8.12 -17.11 -4.94
C CYS A 147 7.15 -16.80 -3.79
N HIS A 148 7.10 -17.73 -2.84
CA HIS A 148 6.43 -17.54 -1.55
C HIS A 148 7.45 -17.07 -0.53
N VAL A 149 7.13 -15.97 0.14
CA VAL A 149 8.03 -15.29 1.07
C VAL A 149 7.46 -15.32 2.48
N VAL A 150 8.30 -15.67 3.45
CA VAL A 150 7.98 -15.64 4.88
C VAL A 150 8.61 -14.41 5.54
N VAL A 151 7.79 -13.68 6.28
CA VAL A 151 8.18 -12.49 7.02
C VAL A 151 8.71 -12.92 8.39
N ARG A 152 10.05 -13.01 8.52
CA ARG A 152 10.70 -13.57 9.73
C ARG A 152 10.28 -12.87 11.03
N ARG A 153 10.01 -11.56 11.00
CA ARG A 153 9.55 -10.80 12.18
C ARG A 153 8.20 -11.26 12.75
N ASN A 154 7.39 -11.96 11.96
CA ASN A 154 6.03 -12.38 12.33
C ASN A 154 5.90 -13.89 12.58
N VAL A 155 6.97 -14.67 12.35
CA VAL A 155 6.97 -16.12 12.59
C VAL A 155 7.99 -16.52 13.65
N GLU A 156 7.77 -17.68 14.28
CA GLU A 156 8.74 -18.27 15.19
C GLU A 156 10.08 -18.55 14.48
N LYS A 157 11.19 -18.19 15.12
CA LYS A 157 12.54 -18.27 14.53
C LYS A 157 12.97 -19.67 14.09
N SER A 158 12.35 -20.73 14.63
CA SER A 158 12.66 -22.13 14.37
C SER A 158 11.72 -22.81 13.37
N LYS A 159 10.86 -22.06 12.67
CA LYS A 159 9.88 -22.64 11.75
C LYS A 159 10.56 -23.11 10.47
N GLU A 160 10.67 -24.43 10.28
CA GLU A 160 11.12 -25.00 9.00
C GLU A 160 10.18 -24.55 7.86
N LEU A 161 10.78 -24.10 6.76
CA LEU A 161 10.03 -23.62 5.60
C LEU A 161 9.67 -24.78 4.67
N PRO A 162 8.49 -24.75 4.04
CA PRO A 162 8.18 -25.67 2.95
C PRO A 162 9.17 -25.50 1.78
N GLU A 163 9.31 -26.55 0.97
CA GLU A 163 10.15 -26.51 -0.22
C GLU A 163 9.73 -25.37 -1.16
N GLY A 164 10.72 -24.60 -1.64
CA GLY A 164 10.51 -23.46 -2.54
C GLY A 164 10.13 -22.13 -1.86
N TRP A 165 9.96 -22.11 -0.54
CA TRP A 165 9.71 -20.87 0.22
C TRP A 165 11.02 -20.24 0.66
N GLN A 166 11.04 -18.90 0.75
CA GLN A 166 12.21 -18.15 1.19
C GLN A 166 11.84 -17.18 2.32
N TYR A 167 12.78 -16.88 3.21
CA TYR A 167 12.61 -15.76 4.13
C TYR A 167 12.85 -14.43 3.43
N GLU A 168 12.15 -13.39 3.85
CA GLU A 168 12.28 -12.04 3.29
C GLU A 168 13.72 -11.50 3.35
N ASP A 169 14.45 -11.78 4.43
CA ASP A 169 15.84 -11.33 4.63
C ASP A 169 16.89 -12.16 3.88
N GLU A 170 16.48 -13.28 3.30
CA GLU A 170 17.33 -14.20 2.54
C GLU A 170 16.92 -14.32 1.07
N LEU A 171 16.08 -13.39 0.60
CA LEU A 171 15.47 -13.46 -0.73
C LEU A 171 16.54 -13.47 -1.84
N LYS A 172 16.56 -14.53 -2.64
CA LYS A 172 17.44 -14.67 -3.81
C LYS A 172 16.58 -14.80 -5.06
N LEU A 173 16.48 -13.71 -5.83
CA LEU A 173 15.82 -13.71 -7.13
C LEU A 173 16.86 -13.67 -8.25
N ASP A 174 16.52 -14.26 -9.39
CA ASP A 174 17.30 -14.09 -10.61
C ASP A 174 17.34 -12.62 -11.03
N ASN A 175 18.49 -12.18 -11.57
CA ASN A 175 18.69 -10.80 -12.04
C ASN A 175 17.64 -10.30 -13.04
N LYS A 176 17.03 -11.21 -13.82
CA LYS A 176 15.95 -10.90 -14.77
C LYS A 176 14.73 -10.24 -14.12
N TRP A 177 14.51 -10.46 -12.82
CA TRP A 177 13.38 -9.89 -12.08
C TRP A 177 13.66 -8.49 -11.53
N TYR A 178 14.94 -8.09 -11.45
CA TYR A 178 15.37 -6.76 -11.00
C TYR A 178 15.63 -5.80 -12.16
N GLN A 179 15.79 -6.31 -13.38
CA GLN A 179 16.04 -5.48 -14.56
C GLN A 179 14.71 -5.11 -15.23
N GLU A 180 14.51 -3.81 -15.27
CA GLU A 180 13.60 -3.16 -16.19
C GLU A 180 14.19 -3.36 -17.60
N GLU A 181 13.41 -3.91 -18.55
CA GLU A 181 13.70 -3.75 -19.99
C GLU A 181 13.58 -2.25 -20.32
N ILE A 182 14.55 -1.46 -19.85
CA ILE A 182 14.72 -0.07 -20.23
C ILE A 182 15.13 -0.12 -21.70
N TRP A 183 14.12 -0.03 -22.56
CA TRP A 183 14.22 0.28 -23.99
C TRP A 183 15.18 -0.61 -24.80
N ASN A 184 14.70 -1.78 -25.25
CA ASN A 184 15.11 -2.30 -26.56
C ASN A 184 14.52 -1.41 -27.68
N VAL A 185 14.92 -0.14 -27.73
CA VAL A 185 14.86 0.68 -28.95
C VAL A 185 16.22 0.55 -29.61
N ASP A 186 16.47 -0.61 -30.19
CA ASP A 186 17.56 -0.84 -31.12
C ASP A 186 17.30 -2.22 -31.75
N ASN A 187 16.23 -2.35 -32.55
CA ASN A 187 16.05 -3.42 -33.55
C ASN A 187 14.77 -3.19 -34.38
N VAL A 188 14.76 -2.14 -35.22
CA VAL A 188 14.14 -2.16 -36.56
C VAL A 188 15.05 -1.39 -37.50
#